data_AF-A0A7X7S369-F1
#
_entry.id   AF-A0A7X7S369-F1
#
_cell.length_a   1.000
_cell.length_b   1.000
_cell.length_c   1.000
_cell.angle_alpha   90.00
_cell.angle_beta   90.00
_cell.angle_gamma   90.00
#
_symmetry.space_group_name_H-M   'P 1'
#
loop_
_entity.id
_entity.type
_entity.pdbx_description
1 polymer ?
#
loop_
_entity_poly.entity_id
_entity_poly.type
_entity_poly.pdbx_seq_one_letter_code
_entity_poly.pdbx_strand_id
1 'polypeptide(L)'
;GHTAQNMAWGIKRFSNDDLRQKFVDMTVPQAQKLGLTLPDPDLRWNEERGHWDFGAIDWDEFWRVLKGDGPCNEQRITHRRRAHEEGAWVREAANAYAAKHAAAQEVA
;
A
#
# COMPACT_ATOMS: atom_id res chain seq x y z
N GLY A 1 12.98 4.67 15.26
CA GLY A 1 12.13 4.58 14.06
C GLY A 1 12.85 3.79 12.99
N HIS A 2 12.13 2.92 12.27
CA HIS A 2 12.71 1.96 11.31
C HIS A 2 13.42 2.60 10.10
N THR A 3 13.20 3.90 9.83
CA THR A 3 13.69 4.56 8.62
C THR A 3 15.22 4.59 8.51
N ALA A 4 15.95 4.97 9.56
CA ALA A 4 17.41 5.09 9.49
C ALA A 4 18.10 3.74 9.25
N GLN A 5 17.64 2.70 9.93
CA GLN A 5 18.15 1.34 9.79
C GLN A 5 17.83 0.75 8.40
N ASN A 6 16.60 0.96 7.91
CA ASN A 6 16.21 0.50 6.57
C ASN A 6 16.96 1.22 5.45
N MET A 7 17.30 2.51 5.63
CA MET A 7 18.14 3.25 4.68
C MET A 7 19.59 2.74 4.70
N ALA A 8 20.15 2.50 5.89
CA ALA A 8 21.51 1.98 6.04
C ALA A 8 21.70 0.59 5.42
N TRP A 9 20.68 -0.25 5.47
CA TRP A 9 20.67 -1.57 4.83
C TRP A 9 20.25 -1.55 3.36
N GLY A 10 19.96 -0.38 2.79
CA GLY A 10 19.51 -0.25 1.39
C GLY A 10 18.10 -0.78 1.10
N ILE A 11 17.32 -1.14 2.13
CA ILE A 11 15.92 -1.54 2.01
C ILE A 11 15.06 -0.34 1.55
N LYS A 12 15.33 0.84 2.11
CA LYS A 12 14.82 2.12 1.59
C LYS A 12 15.96 2.84 0.89
N ARG A 13 15.73 3.28 -0.36
CA ARG A 13 16.71 4.06 -1.14
C ARG A 13 16.39 5.56 -1.17
N PHE A 14 15.15 5.91 -0.84
CA PHE A 14 14.65 7.28 -0.76
C PHE A 14 13.76 7.38 0.48
N SER A 15 13.68 8.57 1.08
CA SER A 15 12.74 8.80 2.18
C SER A 15 11.28 8.74 1.68
N ASN A 16 10.34 8.61 2.61
CA ASN A 16 8.92 8.66 2.25
C ASN A 16 8.54 10.02 1.64
N ASP A 17 9.15 11.11 2.12
CA ASP A 17 8.87 12.46 1.63
C ASP A 17 9.49 12.69 0.24
N ASP A 18 10.69 12.16 -0.01
CA ASP A 18 11.31 12.21 -1.36
C ASP A 18 10.43 11.51 -2.40
N LEU A 19 9.89 10.34 -2.06
CA LEU A 19 9.00 9.60 -2.95
C LEU A 19 7.66 10.32 -3.14
N ARG A 20 7.12 10.94 -2.09
CA ARG A 20 5.89 11.73 -2.17
C ARG A 20 6.09 12.94 -3.07
N GLN A 21 7.17 13.70 -2.90
CA GLN A 21 7.47 14.87 -3.73
C GLN A 21 7.56 14.49 -5.20
N LYS A 22 8.34 13.43 -5.52
CA LYS A 22 8.45 12.91 -6.89
C LYS A 22 7.09 12.53 -7.48
N PHE A 23 6.25 11.88 -6.69
CA PHE A 23 4.89 11.53 -7.13
C PHE A 23 4.08 12.78 -7.49
N VAL A 24 4.05 13.78 -6.61
CA VAL A 24 3.34 15.04 -6.87
C VAL A 24 3.86 15.70 -8.15
N ASP A 25 5.18 15.85 -8.30
CA ASP A 25 5.78 16.52 -9.47
C ASP A 25 5.45 15.82 -10.79
N MET A 26 5.36 14.49 -10.78
CA MET A 26 4.98 13.71 -11.96
C MET A 26 3.47 13.73 -12.24
N THR A 27 2.64 13.75 -11.20
CA THR A 27 1.18 13.57 -11.33
C THR A 27 0.45 14.88 -11.59
N VAL A 28 0.91 16.02 -11.06
CA VAL A 28 0.24 17.31 -11.29
C VAL A 28 0.13 17.66 -12.79
N PRO A 29 1.19 17.55 -13.61
CA PRO A 29 1.08 17.80 -15.05
C PRO A 29 0.14 16.82 -15.77
N GLN A 30 0.04 15.58 -15.28
CA GLN A 30 -0.90 14.59 -15.83
C GLN A 30 -2.35 14.98 -15.54
N ALA A 31 -2.65 15.41 -14.31
CA ALA A 31 -3.97 15.91 -13.94
C ALA A 31 -4.36 17.15 -14.76
N GLN A 32 -3.44 18.10 -14.92
CA GLN A 32 -3.64 19.29 -15.77
C GLN A 32 -3.93 18.90 -17.23
N LYS A 33 -3.18 17.94 -17.79
CA LYS A 33 -3.41 17.44 -19.15
C LYS A 33 -4.78 16.78 -19.32
N LEU A 34 -5.31 16.19 -18.26
CA LEU A 34 -6.66 15.60 -18.23
C LEU A 34 -7.75 16.64 -17.92
N GLY A 35 -7.40 17.90 -17.66
CA GLY A 35 -8.36 18.92 -17.24
C GLY A 35 -8.93 18.71 -15.84
N LEU A 36 -8.24 17.94 -15.00
CA LEU A 36 -8.65 17.67 -13.62
C LEU A 36 -8.12 18.74 -12.68
N THR A 37 -8.95 19.11 -11.69
CA THR A 37 -8.52 19.94 -10.56
C THR A 37 -8.21 19.02 -9.37
N LEU A 38 -7.00 19.16 -8.82
CA LEU A 38 -6.62 18.44 -7.61
C LEU A 38 -7.17 19.18 -6.38
N PRO A 39 -7.72 18.47 -5.37
CA PRO A 39 -8.38 19.08 -4.23
C PRO A 39 -7.38 19.55 -3.16
N ASP A 40 -6.47 20.44 -3.55
CA ASP A 40 -5.49 21.07 -2.67
C ASP A 40 -5.35 22.56 -3.00
N PRO A 41 -5.87 23.46 -2.16
CA PRO A 41 -5.82 24.90 -2.43
C PRO A 41 -4.41 25.50 -2.30
N ASP A 42 -3.50 24.82 -1.61
CA ASP A 42 -2.12 25.28 -1.42
C ASP A 42 -1.18 24.80 -2.54
N LEU A 43 -1.67 23.93 -3.43
CA LEU A 43 -0.90 23.34 -4.52
C LEU A 43 -0.44 24.40 -5.53
N ARG A 44 0.87 24.60 -5.63
CA ARG A 44 1.46 25.56 -6.57
C ARG A 44 2.86 25.16 -7.04
N TRP A 45 3.20 25.57 -8.25
CA TRP A 45 4.55 25.39 -8.77
C TRP A 45 5.50 26.37 -8.07
N ASN A 46 6.62 25.86 -7.56
CA ASN A 46 7.67 26.64 -6.95
C ASN A 46 8.90 26.63 -7.87
N GLU A 47 9.13 27.75 -8.57
CA GLU A 47 10.24 27.90 -9.52
C GLU A 47 11.61 27.82 -8.84
N GLU A 48 11.75 28.32 -7.61
CA GLU A 48 13.03 28.30 -6.87
C GLU A 48 13.43 26.88 -6.48
N ARG A 49 12.45 26.05 -6.11
CA ARG A 49 12.68 24.66 -5.72
C ARG A 49 12.68 23.70 -6.92
N GLY A 50 12.06 24.09 -8.03
CA GLY A 50 11.80 23.18 -9.15
C GLY A 50 10.83 22.04 -8.80
N HIS A 51 9.90 22.31 -7.89
CA HIS A 51 8.96 21.34 -7.33
C HIS A 51 7.57 21.95 -7.16
N TRP A 52 6.54 21.11 -7.10
CA TRP A 52 5.22 21.53 -6.62
C TRP A 52 5.21 21.56 -5.09
N ASP A 53 4.88 22.70 -4.51
CA ASP A 53 4.51 22.79 -3.09
C ASP A 53 3.06 22.31 -2.95
N PHE A 54 2.77 21.50 -1.92
CA PHE A 54 1.44 20.96 -1.64
C PHE A 54 1.08 21.15 -0.16
N GLY A 55 -0.22 21.15 0.14
CA GLY A 55 -0.78 21.41 1.45
C GLY A 55 -0.40 20.38 2.53
N ALA A 56 -0.73 20.72 3.78
CA ALA A 56 -0.49 19.81 4.90
C ALA A 56 -1.36 18.55 4.78
N ILE A 57 -0.76 17.40 5.08
CA ILE A 57 -1.47 16.12 5.17
C ILE A 57 -2.19 16.07 6.51
N ASP A 58 -3.45 15.60 6.51
CA ASP A 58 -4.15 15.22 7.73
C ASP A 58 -3.52 13.94 8.30
N TRP A 59 -2.53 14.14 9.18
CA TRP A 59 -1.83 13.05 9.82
C TRP A 59 -2.69 12.33 10.87
N ASP A 60 -3.68 13.00 11.45
CA ASP A 60 -4.58 12.39 12.43
C ASP A 60 -5.49 11.35 11.75
N GLU A 61 -6.07 11.70 10.60
CA GLU A 61 -6.77 10.75 9.75
C GLU A 61 -5.85 9.60 9.32
N PHE A 62 -4.65 9.90 8.84
CA PHE A 62 -3.69 8.86 8.43
C PHE A 62 -3.46 7.83 9.54
N TRP A 63 -3.20 8.28 10.77
CA TRP A 63 -2.96 7.38 11.90
C TRP A 63 -4.22 6.63 12.32
N ARG A 64 -5.41 7.25 12.26
CA ARG A 64 -6.69 6.60 12.54
C ARG A 64 -6.94 5.45 11.57
N VAL A 65 -6.78 5.69 10.27
CA VAL A 65 -6.93 4.68 9.21
C VAL A 65 -5.90 3.57 9.37
N LEU A 66 -4.64 3.90 9.63
CA LEU A 66 -3.57 2.90 9.81
C LEU A 66 -3.85 1.97 11.01
N LYS A 67 -4.44 2.51 12.09
CA LYS A 67 -4.80 1.75 13.30
C LYS A 67 -6.04 0.89 13.13
N GLY A 68 -6.73 0.95 11.99
CA GLY A 68 -7.90 0.12 11.72
C GLY A 68 -9.24 0.85 11.80
N ASP A 69 -9.26 2.17 12.04
CA ASP A 69 -10.47 2.98 12.20
C ASP A 69 -10.71 3.88 10.97
N GLY A 70 -10.52 3.30 9.79
CA GLY A 70 -10.80 3.94 8.51
C GLY A 70 -12.07 3.40 7.86
N PRO A 71 -12.54 4.04 6.78
CA PRO A 71 -13.88 3.83 6.22
C PRO A 71 -14.16 2.39 5.75
N CYS A 72 -13.13 1.61 5.41
CA CYS A 72 -13.27 0.25 4.91
C CYS A 72 -12.44 -0.79 5.68
N ASN A 73 -11.77 -0.43 6.79
CA ASN A 73 -10.81 -1.33 7.44
C ASN A 73 -11.49 -2.61 7.93
N GLU A 74 -12.60 -2.48 8.65
CA GLU A 74 -13.39 -3.63 9.14
C GLU A 74 -13.90 -4.49 7.99
N GLN A 75 -14.46 -3.87 6.94
CA GLN A 75 -14.95 -4.58 5.76
C GLN A 75 -13.84 -5.38 5.06
N ARG A 76 -12.65 -4.78 4.88
CA ARG A 76 -11.49 -5.42 4.24
C ARG A 76 -11.02 -6.64 5.04
N ILE A 77 -10.84 -6.48 6.35
CA ILE A 77 -10.37 -7.56 7.22
C ILE A 77 -11.42 -8.67 7.32
N THR A 78 -12.69 -8.32 7.49
CA THR A 78 -13.79 -9.29 7.56
C THR A 78 -13.88 -10.10 6.27
N HIS A 79 -13.81 -9.45 5.11
CA HIS A 79 -13.83 -10.15 3.83
C HIS A 79 -12.66 -11.14 3.70
N ARG A 80 -11.44 -10.73 4.10
CA ARG A 80 -10.25 -11.60 4.05
C ARG A 80 -10.35 -12.77 5.03
N ARG A 81 -10.84 -12.54 6.25
CA ARG A 81 -11.08 -13.59 7.25
C ARG A 81 -12.10 -14.59 6.75
N ARG A 82 -13.24 -14.09 6.28
CA ARG A 82 -14.33 -14.92 5.73
C ARG A 82 -13.83 -15.79 4.57
N ALA A 83 -13.16 -15.20 3.58
CA ALA A 83 -12.62 -15.97 2.44
C ALA A 83 -11.60 -17.04 2.90
N HIS A 84 -10.81 -16.74 3.92
CA HIS A 84 -9.86 -17.70 4.50
C HIS A 84 -10.59 -18.83 5.24
N GLU A 85 -11.54 -18.50 6.12
CA GLU A 85 -12.28 -19.46 6.95
C GLU A 85 -13.19 -20.33 6.09
N GLU A 86 -14.03 -19.75 5.25
CA GLU A 86 -14.93 -20.48 4.36
C GLU A 86 -14.17 -21.30 3.31
N GLY A 87 -12.97 -20.85 2.92
CA GLY A 87 -12.08 -21.59 2.02
C GLY A 87 -11.21 -22.66 2.70
N ALA A 88 -11.37 -22.93 3.99
CA ALA A 88 -10.54 -23.88 4.73
C ALA A 88 -10.58 -25.29 4.12
N TRP A 89 -11.78 -25.78 3.79
CA TRP A 89 -11.96 -27.11 3.22
C TRP A 89 -11.21 -27.30 1.89
N VAL A 90 -11.05 -26.25 1.08
CA VAL A 90 -10.30 -26.32 -0.18
C VAL A 90 -8.82 -26.55 0.10
N ARG A 91 -8.26 -25.85 1.09
CA ARG A 91 -6.86 -26.02 1.50
C ARG A 91 -6.64 -27.41 2.10
N GLU A 92 -7.57 -27.88 2.91
CA GLU A 92 -7.54 -29.24 3.48
C GLU A 92 -7.61 -30.30 2.39
N ALA A 93 -8.51 -30.15 1.41
CA ALA A 93 -8.63 -31.05 0.28
C ALA A 93 -7.34 -31.09 -0.57
N ALA A 94 -6.75 -29.92 -0.85
CA ALA A 94 -5.48 -29.83 -1.58
C ALA A 94 -4.33 -30.53 -0.84
N ASN A 95 -4.23 -30.33 0.48
CA ASN A 95 -3.23 -30.99 1.31
C ASN A 95 -3.41 -32.52 1.35
N ALA A 96 -4.66 -32.98 1.51
CA ALA A 96 -4.97 -34.42 1.52
C ALA A 96 -4.65 -35.09 0.18
N TYR A 97 -4.96 -34.42 -0.93
CA TYR A 97 -4.61 -34.88 -2.27
C TYR A 97 -3.10 -34.99 -2.45
N ALA A 98 -2.35 -33.94 -2.09
CA ALA A 98 -0.89 -33.93 -2.17
C ALA A 98 -0.25 -35.05 -1.34
N ALA A 99 -0.73 -35.26 -0.10
CA ALA A 99 -0.24 -36.33 0.77
C ALA A 99 -0.46 -37.73 0.17
N LYS A 100 -1.64 -37.98 -0.42
CA LYS A 100 -1.92 -39.24 -1.12
C LYS A 100 -0.95 -39.48 -2.28
N HIS A 101 -0.67 -38.46 -3.06
CA HIS A 101 0.23 -38.57 -4.22
C HIS A 101 1.69 -38.76 -3.81
N ALA A 102 2.16 -38.09 -2.75
CA ALA A 102 3.49 -38.30 -2.21
C ALA A 102 3.68 -39.75 -1.71
N ALA A 103 2.71 -40.26 -0.93
CA ALA A 103 2.76 -41.65 -0.45
C ALA A 103 2.75 -42.66 -1.60
N ALA A 104 1.98 -42.42 -2.67
CA ALA A 104 1.97 -43.30 -3.84
C ALA A 104 3.31 -43.28 -4.61
N GLN A 105 4.05 -42.17 -4.57
CA GLN A 105 5.39 -42.05 -5.18
C GLN A 105 6.48 -42.73 -4.34
N GLU A 106 6.37 -42.75 -3.02
CA GLU A 106 7.34 -43.42 -2.14
C GLU A 106 7.22 -44.95 -2.16
N VAL A 107 6.03 -45.48 -2.49
CA VAL A 107 5.77 -46.93 -2.57
C VAL A 107 6.19 -47.55 -3.91
N ALA A 108 6.42 -46.72 -4.94
CA ALA A 108 6.83 -47.12 -6.29
C ALA A 108 8.35 -47.11 -6.44
#